data_AF-A0AA35S9V2-F1
#
_entry.id   AF-A0AA35S9V2-F1
#
_cell.length_a   1.000
_cell.length_b   1.000
_cell.length_c   1.000
_cell.angle_alpha   90.00
_cell.angle_beta   90.00
_cell.angle_gamma   90.00
#
_symmetry.space_group_name_H-M   'P 1'
#
loop_
_entity.id
_entity.type
_entity.pdbx_description
1 polymer ?
#
loop_
_entity_poly.entity_id
_entity_poly.type
_entity_poly.pdbx_seq_one_letter_code
_entity_poly.pdbx_strand_id
1 'polypeptide(L)'
;MATWQDFINQNEDRDGVRMTWNVWPATRIESTKMVVPLAALVTPLKERPDMPPICYDPVLCGRTQCRAVLNPMCQVDYRSKTWTCNFCLQRNAFPQHYAAISESNQPAELISQFSTIEYQLQRSGQAPVIFLFVVDTCQDEENLQALKESLQLSLSLIPPTALVGLITFGKMVQLHELGCDGYAKSYVFRGSKDVSVTQLQEQLGLAGGTGGRPQATPAGAPPQQKPNNRFLLPLQTIDMNLTDLIGDIQGDPWPVSQGMRPLRSTGVALSVAVSLLEATFPNAGARILLFISGSCSQGPGMVVGEELKDPIRSHSDLDRDNANYSKKACKHYEALAKRAADNGHCVDVYACALDQPGLYEMRFLSNNTG
;
A
#
# COMPACT_ATOMS: atom_id res chain seq x y z
N MET A 1 25.61 -26.84 -24.66
CA MET A 1 26.38 -26.38 -23.49
C MET A 1 25.73 -25.10 -23.04
N ALA A 2 25.18 -25.03 -21.83
CA ALA A 2 24.59 -23.79 -21.32
C ALA A 2 25.73 -22.80 -21.04
N THR A 3 25.71 -21.66 -21.69
CA THR A 3 26.65 -20.58 -21.38
C THR A 3 26.29 -19.97 -20.02
N TRP A 4 27.20 -19.23 -19.39
CA TRP A 4 26.86 -18.46 -18.18
C TRP A 4 25.72 -17.46 -18.42
N GLN A 5 25.63 -16.93 -19.63
CA GLN A 5 24.53 -16.05 -20.03
C GLN A 5 23.19 -16.79 -20.02
N ASP A 6 23.14 -17.99 -20.61
CA ASP A 6 21.93 -18.82 -20.62
C ASP A 6 21.53 -19.20 -19.20
N PHE A 7 22.49 -19.55 -18.35
CA PHE A 7 22.23 -19.84 -16.94
C PHE A 7 21.59 -18.64 -16.22
N ILE A 8 22.15 -17.44 -16.37
CA ILE A 8 21.60 -16.24 -15.72
C ILE A 8 20.17 -15.98 -16.20
N ASN A 9 19.97 -15.97 -17.51
CA ASN A 9 18.65 -15.68 -18.09
C ASN A 9 17.61 -16.73 -17.65
N GLN A 10 17.96 -18.01 -17.67
CA GLN A 10 17.06 -19.09 -17.25
C GLN A 10 16.68 -19.00 -15.77
N ASN A 11 17.59 -18.63 -14.87
CA ASN A 11 17.25 -18.46 -13.45
C ASN A 11 16.44 -17.18 -13.22
N GLU A 12 16.72 -16.10 -13.95
CA GLU A 12 15.93 -14.88 -13.87
C GLU A 12 14.49 -15.13 -14.38
N ASP A 13 14.33 -15.83 -15.50
CA ASP A 13 13.04 -16.25 -16.06
C ASP A 13 12.29 -17.23 -15.18
N ARG A 14 13.02 -18.19 -14.59
CA ARG A 14 12.39 -19.18 -13.74
C ARG A 14 12.02 -18.63 -12.36
N ASP A 15 12.95 -17.96 -11.70
CA ASP A 15 12.84 -17.68 -10.27
C ASP A 15 12.62 -16.19 -9.97
N GLY A 16 12.73 -15.31 -10.97
CA GLY A 16 12.68 -13.87 -10.76
C GLY A 16 13.89 -13.35 -9.96
N VAL A 17 15.01 -14.07 -9.99
CA VAL A 17 16.21 -13.77 -9.19
C VAL A 17 17.41 -13.54 -10.09
N ARG A 18 18.15 -12.45 -9.82
CA ARG A 18 19.45 -12.18 -10.43
C ARG A 18 20.49 -11.87 -9.36
N MET A 19 21.51 -12.71 -9.28
CA MET A 19 22.58 -12.59 -8.29
C MET A 19 23.72 -11.73 -8.82
N THR A 20 24.41 -11.00 -7.92
CA THR A 20 25.73 -10.40 -8.23
C THR A 20 26.79 -11.47 -8.48
N TRP A 21 26.69 -12.60 -7.77
CA TRP A 21 27.59 -13.75 -7.88
C TRP A 21 26.80 -15.05 -7.85
N ASN A 22 26.89 -15.85 -8.93
CA ASN A 22 26.24 -17.16 -9.03
C ASN A 22 27.08 -18.31 -8.44
N VAL A 23 28.32 -18.02 -8.05
CA VAL A 23 29.21 -18.93 -7.32
C VAL A 23 29.71 -18.20 -6.09
N TRP A 24 29.50 -18.78 -4.92
CA TRP A 24 29.77 -18.12 -3.65
C TRP A 24 31.17 -18.46 -3.14
N PRO A 25 31.83 -17.55 -2.41
CA PRO A 25 33.08 -17.85 -1.73
C PRO A 25 32.86 -18.94 -0.68
N ALA A 26 33.76 -19.92 -0.62
CA ALA A 26 33.66 -21.00 0.36
C ALA A 26 34.07 -20.55 1.77
N THR A 27 34.85 -19.47 1.87
CA THR A 27 35.38 -18.96 3.14
C THR A 27 34.97 -17.51 3.41
N ARG A 28 34.87 -17.16 4.69
CA ARG A 28 34.62 -15.78 5.12
C ARG A 28 35.72 -14.82 4.66
N ILE A 29 36.98 -15.28 4.60
CA ILE A 29 38.11 -14.45 4.18
C ILE A 29 37.96 -14.04 2.71
N GLU A 30 37.59 -14.97 1.83
CA GLU A 30 37.31 -14.68 0.42
C GLU A 30 36.11 -13.76 0.29
N SER A 31 35.04 -13.99 1.05
CA SER A 31 33.86 -13.12 1.07
C SER A 31 34.20 -11.67 1.42
N THR A 32 35.04 -11.43 2.42
CA THR A 32 35.47 -10.07 2.80
C THR A 32 36.32 -9.39 1.72
N LYS A 33 36.98 -10.16 0.83
CA LYS A 33 37.78 -9.62 -0.27
C LYS A 33 36.95 -9.26 -1.51
N MET A 34 35.67 -9.64 -1.56
CA MET A 34 34.80 -9.33 -2.68
C MET A 34 34.46 -7.84 -2.70
N VAL A 35 34.75 -7.17 -3.82
CA VAL A 35 34.46 -5.73 -3.99
C VAL A 35 32.97 -5.47 -4.12
N VAL A 36 32.27 -6.35 -4.84
CA VAL A 36 30.80 -6.32 -4.97
C VAL A 36 30.21 -7.30 -3.97
N PRO A 37 29.26 -6.89 -3.11
CA PRO A 37 28.67 -7.78 -2.11
C PRO A 37 27.88 -8.91 -2.78
N LEU A 38 27.71 -10.01 -2.05
CA LEU A 38 26.76 -11.04 -2.42
C LEU A 38 25.34 -10.51 -2.20
N ALA A 39 24.62 -10.25 -3.30
CA ALA A 39 23.30 -9.66 -3.30
C ALA A 39 22.45 -10.27 -4.42
N ALA A 40 21.13 -10.13 -4.28
CA ALA A 40 20.15 -10.58 -5.25
C ALA A 40 19.18 -9.45 -5.57
N LEU A 41 18.88 -9.24 -6.85
CA LEU A 41 17.67 -8.56 -7.27
C LEU A 41 16.57 -9.63 -7.35
N VAL A 42 15.47 -9.41 -6.64
CA VAL A 42 14.37 -10.37 -6.54
C VAL A 42 13.09 -9.69 -6.98
N THR A 43 12.34 -10.34 -7.86
CA THR A 43 10.99 -9.94 -8.30
C THR A 43 10.00 -10.99 -7.79
N PRO A 44 9.42 -10.81 -6.58
CA PRO A 44 8.62 -11.85 -5.95
C PRO A 44 7.36 -12.24 -6.74
N LEU A 45 6.77 -11.27 -7.44
CA LEU A 45 5.56 -11.44 -8.26
C LEU A 45 5.90 -11.43 -9.75
N LYS A 46 7.01 -12.06 -10.17
CA LYS A 46 7.32 -12.22 -11.59
C LYS A 46 6.25 -13.06 -12.26
N GLU A 47 5.67 -12.56 -13.34
CA GLU A 47 4.60 -13.26 -14.07
C GLU A 47 5.07 -14.61 -14.62
N ARG A 48 4.29 -15.66 -14.37
CA ARG A 48 4.56 -17.03 -14.79
C ARG A 48 3.28 -17.69 -15.34
N PRO A 49 2.96 -17.46 -16.63
CA PRO A 49 1.74 -18.00 -17.24
C PRO A 49 1.75 -19.53 -17.35
N ASP A 50 2.91 -20.15 -17.26
CA ASP A 50 3.13 -21.59 -17.33
C ASP A 50 2.89 -22.32 -15.98
N MET A 51 2.63 -21.59 -14.90
CA MET A 51 2.41 -22.19 -13.58
C MET A 51 1.17 -21.60 -12.88
N PRO A 52 0.03 -22.33 -12.87
CA PRO A 52 -1.13 -21.90 -12.12
C PRO A 52 -0.87 -21.99 -10.60
N PRO A 53 -1.55 -21.17 -9.79
CA PRO A 53 -1.44 -21.24 -8.35
C PRO A 53 -1.99 -22.57 -7.83
N ILE A 54 -1.38 -23.05 -6.76
CA ILE A 54 -1.70 -24.34 -6.19
C ILE A 54 -2.65 -24.19 -5.01
N CYS A 55 -3.78 -24.90 -5.05
CA CYS A 55 -4.89 -24.73 -4.12
C CYS A 55 -4.81 -25.62 -2.87
N TYR A 56 -3.65 -25.69 -2.23
CA TYR A 56 -3.47 -26.34 -0.93
C TYR A 56 -2.44 -25.62 -0.07
N ASP A 57 -2.43 -25.94 1.23
CA ASP A 57 -1.51 -25.31 2.17
C ASP A 57 -0.07 -25.81 1.98
N PRO A 58 0.94 -24.93 2.11
CA PRO A 58 2.34 -25.31 1.99
C PRO A 58 2.75 -26.31 3.09
N VAL A 59 3.53 -27.32 2.72
CA VAL A 59 4.12 -28.27 3.68
C VAL A 59 5.33 -27.61 4.36
N LEU A 60 5.27 -27.46 5.68
CA LEU A 60 6.29 -26.76 6.45
C LEU A 60 7.15 -27.72 7.27
N CYS A 61 8.42 -27.35 7.45
CA CYS A 61 9.30 -28.05 8.37
C CYS A 61 8.77 -28.00 9.81
N GLY A 62 8.76 -29.14 10.50
CA GLY A 62 8.22 -29.29 11.85
C GLY A 62 9.07 -28.63 12.95
N ARG A 63 10.31 -28.20 12.65
CA ARG A 63 11.14 -27.45 13.59
C ARG A 63 10.64 -26.01 13.70
N THR A 64 10.23 -25.60 14.91
CA THR A 64 9.64 -24.27 15.20
C THR A 64 10.52 -23.09 14.76
N GLN A 65 11.84 -23.20 14.94
CA GLN A 65 12.81 -22.18 14.56
C GLN A 65 13.12 -22.16 13.05
N CYS A 66 12.67 -23.16 12.28
CA CYS A 66 12.97 -23.27 10.85
C CYS A 66 11.74 -22.94 9.99
N ARG A 67 10.67 -23.74 10.10
CA ARG A 67 9.41 -23.55 9.34
C ARG A 67 9.58 -23.36 7.82
N ALA A 68 10.72 -23.74 7.24
CA ALA A 68 10.96 -23.67 5.81
C ALA A 68 9.94 -24.52 5.04
N VAL A 69 9.56 -24.04 3.86
CA VAL A 69 8.61 -24.71 2.97
C VAL A 69 9.32 -25.87 2.25
N LEU A 70 8.60 -26.98 2.05
CA LEU A 70 9.02 -28.07 1.18
C LEU A 70 9.39 -27.50 -0.20
N ASN A 71 10.54 -27.90 -0.73
CA ASN A 71 11.07 -27.37 -1.98
C ASN A 71 11.94 -28.44 -2.67
N PRO A 72 12.30 -28.28 -3.95
CA PRO A 72 13.00 -29.31 -4.72
C PRO A 72 14.38 -29.71 -4.18
N MET A 73 14.98 -28.90 -3.30
CA MET A 73 16.28 -29.20 -2.68
C MET A 73 16.16 -30.12 -1.45
N CYS A 74 14.94 -30.45 -1.01
CA CYS A 74 14.71 -31.36 0.11
C CYS A 74 14.94 -32.82 -0.32
N GLN A 75 15.62 -33.60 0.52
CA GLN A 75 15.78 -35.03 0.28
C GLN A 75 14.53 -35.79 0.71
N VAL A 76 14.00 -36.65 -0.17
CA VAL A 76 12.75 -37.37 0.06
C VAL A 76 12.99 -38.87 0.14
N ASP A 77 12.44 -39.51 1.16
CA ASP A 77 12.38 -40.96 1.31
C ASP A 77 10.94 -41.41 1.09
N TYR A 78 10.66 -41.88 -0.14
CA TYR A 78 9.35 -42.38 -0.55
C TYR A 78 8.94 -43.69 0.12
N ARG A 79 9.88 -44.44 0.71
CA ARG A 79 9.58 -45.69 1.42
C ARG A 79 9.06 -45.40 2.82
N SER A 80 9.76 -44.54 3.56
CA SER A 80 9.33 -44.13 4.91
C SER A 80 8.32 -42.98 4.92
N LYS A 81 8.03 -42.39 3.75
CA LYS A 81 7.14 -41.22 3.60
C LYS A 81 7.63 -40.05 4.45
N THR A 82 8.93 -39.79 4.39
CA THR A 82 9.56 -38.67 5.11
C THR A 82 10.40 -37.80 4.17
N TRP A 83 10.66 -36.56 4.59
CA TRP A 83 11.55 -35.65 3.89
C TRP A 83 12.47 -34.93 4.88
N THR A 84 13.68 -34.61 4.42
CA THR A 84 14.71 -33.92 5.20
C THR A 84 14.83 -32.48 4.70
N CYS A 85 14.60 -31.53 5.61
CA CYS A 85 14.71 -30.10 5.31
C CYS A 85 16.15 -29.72 4.96
N ASN A 86 16.35 -29.09 3.80
CA ASN A 86 17.67 -28.67 3.31
C ASN A 86 18.31 -27.52 4.11
N PHE A 87 17.54 -26.81 4.94
CA PHE A 87 18.05 -25.73 5.79
C PHE A 87 18.54 -26.21 7.15
N CYS A 88 17.74 -27.01 7.85
CA CYS A 88 18.00 -27.37 9.25
C CYS A 88 18.24 -28.87 9.48
N LEU A 89 18.19 -29.68 8.41
CA LEU A 89 18.36 -31.13 8.40
C LEU A 89 17.36 -31.91 9.27
N GLN A 90 16.27 -31.25 9.69
CA GLN A 90 15.17 -31.91 10.38
C GLN A 90 14.48 -32.89 9.43
N ARG A 91 14.32 -34.14 9.88
CA ARG A 91 13.46 -35.13 9.23
C ARG A 91 12.01 -34.88 9.62
N ASN A 92 11.13 -34.81 8.64
CA ASN A 92 9.71 -34.51 8.77
C ASN A 92 8.90 -35.63 8.12
N ALA A 93 7.75 -35.97 8.68
CA ALA A 93 6.78 -36.85 8.02
C ALA A 93 5.96 -36.04 7.00
N PHE A 94 5.54 -36.68 5.91
CA PHE A 94 4.55 -36.06 5.03
C PHE A 94 3.17 -35.99 5.69
N PRO A 95 2.36 -34.97 5.36
CA PRO A 95 0.97 -34.90 5.80
C PRO A 95 0.12 -36.00 5.13
N GLN A 96 -1.04 -36.30 5.71
CA GLN A 96 -1.89 -37.42 5.26
C GLN A 96 -2.34 -37.30 3.80
N HIS A 97 -2.54 -36.09 3.28
CA HIS A 97 -2.93 -35.88 1.88
C HIS A 97 -1.82 -36.28 0.89
N TYR A 98 -0.58 -36.47 1.35
CA TYR A 98 0.55 -37.01 0.56
C TYR A 98 0.83 -38.49 0.86
N ALA A 99 -0.11 -39.24 1.45
CA ALA A 99 0.08 -40.66 1.73
C ALA A 99 0.44 -41.51 0.49
N ALA A 100 -0.06 -41.12 -0.69
CA ALA A 100 0.17 -41.78 -1.98
C ALA A 100 1.43 -41.29 -2.73
N ILE A 101 2.29 -40.49 -2.09
CA ILE A 101 3.50 -39.95 -2.74
C ILE A 101 4.44 -41.08 -3.20
N SER A 102 4.97 -40.98 -4.41
CA SER A 102 5.94 -41.93 -4.98
C SER A 102 6.86 -41.23 -5.96
N GLU A 103 7.92 -41.90 -6.44
CA GLU A 103 8.83 -41.32 -7.44
C GLU A 103 8.11 -40.91 -8.72
N SER A 104 7.06 -41.63 -9.13
CA SER A 104 6.21 -41.32 -10.28
C SER A 104 5.05 -40.37 -9.98
N ASN A 105 4.76 -40.10 -8.70
CA ASN A 105 3.66 -39.24 -8.26
C ASN A 105 4.17 -38.29 -7.18
N GLN A 106 4.93 -37.29 -7.61
CA GLN A 106 5.52 -36.27 -6.76
C GLN A 106 4.61 -35.03 -6.69
N PRO A 107 4.49 -34.38 -5.54
CA PRO A 107 3.84 -33.07 -5.45
C PRO A 107 4.62 -32.04 -6.26
N ALA A 108 3.92 -30.98 -6.67
CA ALA A 108 4.49 -29.93 -7.50
C ALA A 108 5.70 -29.25 -6.84
N GLU A 109 5.68 -29.06 -5.51
CA GLU A 109 6.81 -28.44 -4.77
C GLU A 109 8.15 -29.16 -4.93
N LEU A 110 8.16 -30.42 -5.36
CA LEU A 110 9.39 -31.22 -5.50
C LEU A 110 9.90 -31.28 -6.95
N ILE A 111 9.12 -30.78 -7.90
CA ILE A 111 9.49 -30.74 -9.31
C ILE A 111 10.51 -29.61 -9.50
N SER A 112 11.67 -29.90 -10.10
CA SER A 112 12.77 -28.92 -10.21
C SER A 112 12.44 -27.70 -11.07
N GLN A 113 11.48 -27.83 -11.98
CA GLN A 113 10.95 -26.72 -12.77
C GLN A 113 10.11 -25.74 -11.92
N PHE A 114 9.63 -26.16 -10.74
CA PHE A 114 8.75 -25.43 -9.83
C PHE A 114 9.47 -24.95 -8.56
N SER A 115 10.73 -24.53 -8.71
CA SER A 115 11.52 -23.91 -7.63
C SER A 115 10.89 -22.63 -7.07
N THR A 116 10.19 -21.87 -7.92
CA THR A 116 9.31 -20.77 -7.54
C THR A 116 7.88 -21.19 -7.82
N ILE A 117 7.02 -21.12 -6.80
CA ILE A 117 5.64 -21.63 -6.82
C ILE A 117 4.73 -20.76 -5.96
N GLU A 118 3.48 -20.61 -6.37
CA GLU A 118 2.46 -19.82 -5.65
C GLU A 118 1.41 -20.73 -5.01
N TYR A 119 1.11 -20.48 -3.72
CA TYR A 119 0.07 -21.20 -2.98
C TYR A 119 -1.15 -20.31 -2.80
N GLN A 120 -2.31 -20.81 -3.23
CA GLN A 120 -3.60 -20.21 -2.93
C GLN A 120 -4.16 -20.82 -1.64
N LEU A 121 -3.97 -20.11 -0.52
CA LEU A 121 -4.43 -20.56 0.78
C LEU A 121 -5.96 -20.44 0.90
N GLN A 122 -6.60 -21.46 1.45
CA GLN A 122 -8.04 -21.44 1.75
C GLN A 122 -8.33 -20.70 3.07
N ARG A 123 -7.91 -19.43 3.17
CA ARG A 123 -8.24 -18.59 4.33
C ARG A 123 -9.68 -18.09 4.23
N SER A 124 -10.44 -18.21 5.31
CA SER A 124 -11.81 -17.69 5.39
C SER A 124 -11.79 -16.16 5.56
N GLY A 125 -12.48 -15.47 4.65
CA GLY A 125 -12.68 -14.01 4.69
C GLY A 125 -11.58 -13.23 3.94
N GLN A 126 -11.86 -12.86 2.70
CA GLN A 126 -11.07 -11.83 2.01
C GLN A 126 -11.45 -10.46 2.59
N ALA A 127 -10.47 -9.75 3.16
CA ALA A 127 -10.68 -8.34 3.49
C ALA A 127 -10.96 -7.57 2.19
N PRO A 128 -11.93 -6.65 2.16
CA PRO A 128 -12.21 -5.87 0.97
C PRO A 128 -11.00 -5.00 0.62
N VAL A 129 -10.71 -4.86 -0.67
CA VAL A 129 -9.74 -3.88 -1.16
C VAL A 129 -10.35 -2.49 -1.03
N ILE A 130 -9.55 -1.51 -0.62
CA ILE A 130 -10.02 -0.14 -0.33
C ILE A 130 -9.29 0.85 -1.24
N PHE A 131 -10.03 1.75 -1.88
CA PHE A 131 -9.50 2.87 -2.64
C PHE A 131 -9.97 4.19 -2.02
N LEU A 132 -9.04 5.01 -1.55
CA LEU A 132 -9.34 6.32 -0.97
C LEU A 132 -8.78 7.40 -1.88
N PHE A 133 -9.66 8.10 -2.59
CA PHE A 133 -9.30 9.21 -3.46
C PHE A 133 -9.07 10.47 -2.62
N VAL A 134 -7.91 11.12 -2.78
CA VAL A 134 -7.55 12.36 -2.09
C VAL A 134 -7.21 13.41 -3.15
N VAL A 135 -8.17 14.30 -3.41
CA VAL A 135 -8.19 15.16 -4.60
C VAL A 135 -7.96 16.61 -4.22
N ASP A 136 -6.89 17.19 -4.76
CA ASP A 136 -6.64 18.62 -4.68
C ASP A 136 -7.58 19.43 -5.59
N THR A 137 -8.15 20.51 -5.07
CA THR A 137 -9.05 21.42 -5.81
C THR A 137 -8.41 22.78 -6.09
N CYS A 138 -7.15 23.01 -5.71
CA CYS A 138 -6.42 24.25 -5.97
C CYS A 138 -5.77 24.27 -7.36
N GLN A 139 -6.55 24.02 -8.42
CA GLN A 139 -6.12 23.98 -9.82
C GLN A 139 -7.09 24.72 -10.74
N ASP A 140 -6.67 24.98 -11.97
CA ASP A 140 -7.54 25.53 -13.02
C ASP A 140 -8.63 24.54 -13.45
N GLU A 141 -9.68 25.08 -14.06
CA GLU A 141 -10.89 24.33 -14.41
C GLU A 141 -10.63 23.25 -15.46
N GLU A 142 -9.74 23.51 -16.43
CA GLU A 142 -9.37 22.55 -17.47
C GLU A 142 -8.66 21.33 -16.88
N ASN A 143 -7.66 21.55 -16.03
CA ASN A 143 -6.97 20.46 -15.32
C ASN A 143 -7.90 19.71 -14.36
N LEU A 144 -8.76 20.43 -13.63
CA LEU A 144 -9.73 19.78 -12.74
C LEU A 144 -10.71 18.92 -13.54
N GLN A 145 -11.20 19.40 -14.68
CA GLN A 145 -12.13 18.66 -15.53
C GLN A 145 -11.48 17.38 -16.09
N ALA A 146 -10.25 17.46 -16.59
CA ALA A 146 -9.51 16.29 -17.04
C ALA A 146 -9.26 15.27 -15.91
N LEU A 147 -9.01 15.76 -14.70
CA LEU A 147 -8.88 14.90 -13.52
C LEU A 147 -10.20 14.19 -13.19
N LYS A 148 -11.33 14.89 -13.20
CA LYS A 148 -12.66 14.27 -12.95
C LYS A 148 -12.94 13.14 -13.93
N GLU A 149 -12.71 13.36 -15.22
CA GLU A 149 -12.91 12.35 -16.27
C GLU A 149 -12.03 11.12 -16.03
N SER A 150 -10.77 11.33 -15.64
CA SER A 150 -9.85 10.26 -15.30
C SER A 150 -10.28 9.48 -14.05
N LEU A 151 -10.79 10.17 -13.02
CA LEU A 151 -11.30 9.54 -11.81
C LEU A 151 -12.54 8.70 -12.11
N GLN A 152 -13.51 9.24 -12.87
CA GLN A 152 -14.71 8.51 -13.28
C GLN A 152 -14.38 7.28 -14.13
N LEU A 153 -13.42 7.39 -15.06
CA LEU A 153 -12.93 6.24 -15.82
C LEU A 153 -12.33 5.17 -14.89
N SER A 154 -11.54 5.59 -13.89
CA SER A 154 -10.92 4.66 -12.94
C SER A 154 -11.94 3.88 -12.11
N LEU A 155 -13.07 4.50 -11.74
CA LEU A 155 -14.15 3.82 -11.00
C LEU A 155 -14.69 2.62 -11.78
N SER A 156 -14.80 2.72 -13.10
CA SER A 156 -15.28 1.62 -13.96
C SER A 156 -14.37 0.39 -13.97
N LEU A 157 -13.11 0.55 -13.57
CA LEU A 157 -12.10 -0.52 -13.53
C LEU A 157 -11.95 -1.14 -12.13
N ILE A 158 -12.50 -0.50 -11.09
CA ILE A 158 -12.39 -0.96 -9.71
C ILE A 158 -13.39 -2.12 -9.47
N PRO A 159 -13.00 -3.19 -8.75
CA PRO A 159 -13.91 -4.28 -8.43
C PRO A 159 -15.19 -3.77 -7.71
N PRO A 160 -16.40 -4.25 -8.08
CA PRO A 160 -17.66 -3.75 -7.51
C PRO A 160 -17.77 -3.89 -5.99
N THR A 161 -17.07 -4.87 -5.40
CA THR A 161 -17.04 -5.14 -3.96
C THR A 161 -16.00 -4.32 -3.20
N ALA A 162 -15.12 -3.59 -3.89
CA ALA A 162 -14.11 -2.76 -3.25
C ALA A 162 -14.78 -1.58 -2.54
N LEU A 163 -14.21 -1.18 -1.40
CA LEU A 163 -14.66 -0.01 -0.67
C LEU A 163 -14.02 1.24 -1.26
N VAL A 164 -14.82 2.28 -1.50
CA VAL A 164 -14.35 3.55 -2.03
C VAL A 164 -14.67 4.68 -1.07
N GLY A 165 -13.73 5.61 -0.94
CA GLY A 165 -13.87 6.85 -0.20
C GLY A 165 -13.34 8.05 -0.98
N LEU A 166 -13.80 9.24 -0.62
CA LEU A 166 -13.35 10.49 -1.22
C LEU A 166 -13.02 11.54 -0.16
N ILE A 167 -11.86 12.16 -0.33
CA ILE A 167 -11.44 13.38 0.35
C ILE A 167 -11.13 14.40 -0.74
N THR A 168 -11.71 15.59 -0.66
CA THR A 168 -11.29 16.74 -1.47
C THR A 168 -10.59 17.76 -0.58
N PHE A 169 -9.62 18.48 -1.10
CA PHE A 169 -8.93 19.49 -0.30
C PHE A 169 -8.41 20.67 -1.11
N GLY A 170 -8.36 21.81 -0.45
CA GLY A 170 -7.66 23.01 -0.89
C GLY A 170 -7.07 23.67 0.35
N LYS A 171 -7.62 24.84 0.72
CA LYS A 171 -7.34 25.47 2.04
C LYS A 171 -7.92 24.67 3.21
N MET A 172 -9.03 23.99 2.97
CA MET A 172 -9.68 23.11 3.94
C MET A 172 -9.66 21.68 3.41
N VAL A 173 -9.73 20.70 4.32
CA VAL A 173 -9.83 19.28 3.96
C VAL A 173 -11.28 18.84 4.18
N GLN A 174 -11.91 18.25 3.18
CA GLN A 174 -13.29 17.78 3.22
C GLN A 174 -13.32 16.26 3.07
N LEU A 175 -13.80 15.57 4.10
CA LEU A 175 -14.07 14.13 4.06
C LEU A 175 -15.55 13.89 3.73
N HIS A 176 -15.84 13.24 2.61
CA HIS A 176 -17.20 13.04 2.12
C HIS A 176 -17.86 11.81 2.75
N GLU A 177 -19.10 11.97 3.24
CA GLU A 177 -19.96 10.89 3.71
C GLU A 177 -20.81 10.38 2.53
N LEU A 178 -20.51 9.18 2.03
CA LEU A 178 -21.05 8.67 0.76
C LEU A 178 -22.40 7.97 0.92
N GLY A 179 -22.81 7.63 2.15
CA GLY A 179 -24.06 6.93 2.45
C GLY A 179 -25.27 7.83 2.67
N CYS A 180 -25.23 9.10 2.22
CA CYS A 180 -26.34 10.04 2.39
C CYS A 180 -27.27 9.99 1.17
N ASP A 181 -28.58 9.82 1.43
CA ASP A 181 -29.61 9.85 0.40
C ASP A 181 -30.18 11.27 0.26
N GLY A 182 -30.15 11.83 -0.96
CA GLY A 182 -30.80 13.10 -1.30
C GLY A 182 -30.03 14.37 -0.91
N TYR A 183 -28.85 14.26 -0.28
CA TYR A 183 -27.94 15.38 -0.04
C TYR A 183 -26.48 14.91 0.10
N ALA A 184 -25.54 15.76 -0.29
CA ALA A 184 -24.11 15.54 -0.06
C ALA A 184 -23.70 16.12 1.29
N LYS A 185 -23.02 15.33 2.13
CA LYS A 185 -22.50 15.77 3.42
C LYS A 185 -20.99 15.53 3.49
N SER A 186 -20.26 16.51 3.97
CA SER A 186 -18.81 16.44 4.18
C SER A 186 -18.40 16.98 5.54
N TYR A 187 -17.37 16.40 6.13
CA TYR A 187 -16.72 16.88 7.35
C TYR A 187 -15.53 17.75 7.00
N VAL A 188 -15.48 18.98 7.51
CA VAL A 188 -14.47 19.97 7.14
C VAL A 188 -13.44 20.13 8.25
N PHE A 189 -12.18 19.87 7.93
CA PHE A 189 -11.03 20.04 8.82
C PHE A 189 -10.20 21.25 8.39
N ARG A 190 -9.62 21.95 9.37
CA ARG A 190 -8.73 23.08 9.10
C ARG A 190 -7.39 22.57 8.58
N GLY A 191 -7.00 23.01 7.39
CA GLY A 191 -5.73 22.64 6.76
C GLY A 191 -4.47 23.18 7.44
N SER A 192 -4.60 24.00 8.49
CA SER A 192 -3.48 24.57 9.24
C SER A 192 -3.04 23.74 10.46
N LYS A 193 -3.80 22.71 10.84
CA LYS A 193 -3.51 21.86 12.02
C LYS A 193 -3.56 20.40 11.63
N ASP A 194 -2.63 19.63 12.19
CA ASP A 194 -2.63 18.17 12.03
C ASP A 194 -3.83 17.55 12.75
N VAL A 195 -4.28 16.40 12.27
CA VAL A 195 -5.42 15.65 12.82
C VAL A 195 -4.94 14.27 13.25
N SER A 196 -5.01 13.96 14.54
CA SER A 196 -4.65 12.63 15.04
C SER A 196 -5.77 11.62 14.83
N VAL A 197 -5.44 10.33 14.84
CA VAL A 197 -6.40 9.22 14.78
C VAL A 197 -7.48 9.33 15.85
N THR A 198 -7.07 9.60 17.09
CA THR A 198 -7.97 9.75 18.24
C THR A 198 -8.95 10.92 18.05
N GLN A 199 -8.45 12.07 17.62
CA GLN A 199 -9.27 13.25 17.33
C GLN A 199 -10.26 12.96 16.20
N LEU A 200 -9.80 12.29 15.14
CA LEU A 200 -10.65 11.93 14.01
C LEU A 200 -11.76 10.95 14.44
N GLN A 201 -11.42 9.93 15.24
CA GLN A 201 -12.38 8.96 15.76
C GLN A 201 -13.48 9.61 16.60
N GLU A 202 -13.11 10.54 17.48
CA GLU A 202 -14.06 11.30 18.31
C GLU A 202 -14.95 12.21 17.46
N GLN A 203 -14.37 12.98 16.53
CA GLN A 203 -15.11 13.94 15.70
C GLN A 203 -16.06 13.27 14.71
N LEU A 204 -15.68 12.10 14.16
CA LEU A 204 -16.48 11.36 13.19
C LEU A 204 -17.42 10.34 13.85
N GLY A 205 -17.31 10.14 15.17
CA GLY A 205 -18.07 9.13 15.90
C GLY A 205 -17.75 7.69 15.43
N LEU A 206 -16.51 7.46 14.99
CA LEU A 206 -16.05 6.12 14.57
C LEU A 206 -15.82 5.20 15.77
N ALA A 207 -15.73 5.76 16.98
CA ALA A 207 -15.65 5.02 18.23
C ALA A 207 -17.01 4.35 18.57
N GLY A 208 -17.26 3.20 17.95
CA GLY A 208 -18.38 2.32 18.24
C GLY A 208 -17.90 0.92 18.61
N GLY A 209 -17.43 0.73 19.86
CA GLY A 209 -17.02 -0.59 20.36
C GLY A 209 -16.54 -0.71 21.82
N THR A 210 -16.35 0.37 22.60
CA THR A 210 -15.92 0.24 24.02
C THR A 210 -16.64 1.16 25.02
N GLY A 211 -17.71 1.86 24.62
CA GLY A 211 -18.39 2.86 25.47
C GLY A 211 -19.86 2.58 25.84
N GLY A 212 -20.44 1.46 25.40
CA GLY A 212 -21.82 1.11 25.71
C GLY A 212 -21.94 0.29 27.00
N ARG A 213 -22.76 0.76 27.95
CA ARG A 213 -23.15 0.02 29.17
C ARG A 213 -23.48 -1.45 28.83
N PRO A 214 -23.05 -2.45 29.63
CA PRO A 214 -23.34 -3.85 29.36
C PRO A 214 -24.85 -4.09 29.52
N GLN A 215 -25.56 -4.14 28.40
CA GLN A 215 -26.91 -4.69 28.33
C GLN A 215 -26.77 -6.15 27.89
N ALA A 216 -27.08 -7.05 28.82
CA ALA A 216 -26.97 -8.49 28.64
C ALA A 216 -27.74 -8.96 27.39
N THR A 217 -27.00 -9.43 26.38
CA THR A 217 -27.55 -10.20 25.26
C THR A 217 -27.17 -11.68 25.45
N PRO A 218 -28.03 -12.63 25.05
CA PRO A 218 -27.79 -14.05 25.28
C PRO A 218 -26.57 -14.55 24.49
N ALA A 219 -25.74 -15.35 25.16
CA ALA A 219 -24.53 -15.96 24.61
C ALA A 219 -24.83 -16.84 23.39
N GLY A 220 -24.12 -16.64 22.27
CA GLY A 220 -24.14 -17.58 21.16
C GLY A 220 -23.71 -17.09 19.77
N ALA A 221 -23.56 -15.78 19.54
CA ALA A 221 -23.09 -15.27 18.24
C ALA A 221 -21.74 -14.55 18.39
N PRO A 222 -20.74 -14.80 17.52
CA PRO A 222 -19.56 -13.96 17.48
C PRO A 222 -19.99 -12.51 17.19
N PRO A 223 -19.50 -11.51 17.93
CA PRO A 223 -19.86 -10.13 17.69
C PRO A 223 -19.18 -9.66 16.41
N GLN A 224 -19.83 -9.89 15.27
CA GLN A 224 -19.46 -9.24 14.02
C GLN A 224 -20.09 -7.83 14.04
N GLN A 225 -19.61 -6.97 14.94
CA GLN A 225 -19.89 -5.54 14.87
C GLN A 225 -19.26 -5.02 13.58
N LYS A 226 -20.04 -4.97 12.50
CA LYS A 226 -19.64 -4.22 11.31
C LYS A 226 -19.39 -2.78 11.75
N PRO A 227 -18.16 -2.25 11.64
CA PRO A 227 -17.97 -0.82 11.83
C PRO A 227 -18.91 -0.13 10.85
N ASN A 228 -19.75 0.78 11.36
CA ASN A 228 -20.70 1.51 10.53
C ASN A 228 -19.91 2.50 9.67
N ASN A 229 -19.34 2.02 8.56
CA ASN A 229 -18.37 2.77 7.79
C ASN A 229 -19.09 3.63 6.74
N ARG A 230 -19.50 4.82 7.16
CA ARG A 230 -20.26 5.77 6.32
C ARG A 230 -19.40 6.50 5.30
N PHE A 231 -18.08 6.42 5.45
CA PHE A 231 -17.09 7.09 4.59
C PHE A 231 -16.49 6.16 3.53
N LEU A 232 -16.50 4.85 3.79
CA LEU A 232 -15.94 3.82 2.90
C LEU A 232 -17.04 2.79 2.62
N LEU A 233 -17.64 2.88 1.43
CA LEU A 233 -18.76 2.05 1.03
C LEU A 233 -18.42 1.24 -0.22
N PRO A 234 -19.03 0.05 -0.41
CA PRO A 234 -18.82 -0.75 -1.62
C PRO A 234 -19.21 0.04 -2.87
N LEU A 235 -18.33 0.04 -3.87
CA LEU A 235 -18.53 0.80 -5.10
C LEU A 235 -19.90 0.53 -5.74
N GLN A 236 -20.30 -0.74 -5.85
CA GLN A 236 -21.58 -1.14 -6.42
C GLN A 236 -22.81 -0.50 -5.75
N THR A 237 -22.70 -0.05 -4.49
CA THR A 237 -23.79 0.59 -3.75
C THR A 237 -23.86 2.09 -4.02
N ILE A 238 -22.71 2.73 -4.32
CA ILE A 238 -22.58 4.19 -4.38
C ILE A 238 -22.09 4.71 -5.75
N ASP A 239 -21.98 3.84 -6.75
CA ASP A 239 -21.35 4.14 -8.05
C ASP A 239 -21.90 5.40 -8.72
N MET A 240 -23.23 5.51 -8.86
CA MET A 240 -23.87 6.69 -9.44
C MET A 240 -23.64 7.95 -8.59
N ASN A 241 -23.88 7.86 -7.28
CA ASN A 241 -23.71 8.99 -6.36
C ASN A 241 -22.27 9.51 -6.35
N LEU A 242 -21.29 8.61 -6.41
CA LEU A 242 -19.87 8.97 -6.42
C LEU A 242 -19.47 9.58 -7.76
N THR A 243 -19.99 9.06 -8.87
CA THR A 243 -19.77 9.61 -10.22
C THR A 243 -20.29 11.05 -10.32
N ASP A 244 -21.52 11.29 -9.85
CA ASP A 244 -22.13 12.62 -9.80
C ASP A 244 -21.33 13.56 -8.89
N LEU A 245 -20.97 13.09 -7.69
CA LEU A 245 -20.20 13.88 -6.73
C LEU A 245 -18.83 14.27 -7.29
N ILE A 246 -18.14 13.37 -8.00
CA ILE A 246 -16.88 13.69 -8.70
C ILE A 246 -17.11 14.72 -9.81
N GLY A 247 -18.19 14.57 -10.59
CA GLY A 247 -18.58 15.52 -11.63
C GLY A 247 -18.80 16.93 -11.08
N ASP A 248 -19.38 17.02 -9.89
CA ASP A 248 -19.73 18.28 -9.21
C ASP A 248 -18.56 18.95 -8.48
N ILE A 249 -17.38 18.31 -8.35
CA ILE A 249 -16.22 18.92 -7.67
C ILE A 249 -15.87 20.27 -8.32
N GLN A 250 -15.78 21.34 -7.53
CA GLN A 250 -15.38 22.66 -8.03
C GLN A 250 -13.98 23.03 -7.55
N GLY A 251 -13.38 24.04 -8.18
CA GLY A 251 -12.14 24.64 -7.69
C GLY A 251 -12.29 25.15 -6.26
N ASP A 252 -11.17 25.22 -5.52
CA ASP A 252 -11.17 25.72 -4.14
C ASP A 252 -11.82 27.13 -4.11
N PRO A 253 -12.86 27.35 -3.29
CA PRO A 253 -13.67 28.58 -3.35
C PRO A 253 -12.94 29.81 -2.80
N TRP A 254 -11.73 29.64 -2.27
CA TRP A 254 -10.98 30.72 -1.66
C TRP A 254 -10.22 31.53 -2.72
N PRO A 255 -10.44 32.85 -2.80
CA PRO A 255 -9.76 33.67 -3.78
C PRO A 255 -8.25 33.73 -3.50
N VAL A 256 -7.46 33.70 -4.58
CA VAL A 256 -6.00 33.82 -4.52
C VAL A 256 -5.61 35.24 -4.89
N SER A 257 -5.02 35.97 -3.93
CA SER A 257 -4.56 37.34 -4.16
C SER A 257 -3.43 37.39 -5.20
N GLN A 258 -3.31 38.53 -5.89
CA GLN A 258 -2.23 38.73 -6.86
C GLN A 258 -0.85 38.54 -6.21
N GLY A 259 0.04 37.78 -6.86
CA GLY A 259 1.36 37.48 -6.32
C GLY A 259 1.38 36.41 -5.22
N MET A 260 0.26 35.72 -5.01
CA MET A 260 0.15 34.62 -4.03
C MET A 260 -0.15 33.30 -4.73
N ARG A 261 0.20 32.20 -4.07
CA ARG A 261 -0.16 30.82 -4.40
C ARG A 261 -1.46 30.46 -3.70
N PRO A 262 -2.23 29.50 -4.21
CA PRO A 262 -3.35 28.92 -3.47
C PRO A 262 -2.87 28.34 -2.13
N LEU A 263 -3.70 28.44 -1.10
CA LEU A 263 -3.46 27.77 0.18
C LEU A 263 -3.82 26.30 0.05
N ARG A 264 -2.81 25.44 0.11
CA ARG A 264 -2.94 24.01 -0.16
C ARG A 264 -2.44 23.19 1.01
N SER A 265 -3.32 22.38 1.57
CA SER A 265 -3.08 21.62 2.80
C SER A 265 -2.89 20.12 2.56
N THR A 266 -2.01 19.77 1.62
CA THR A 266 -1.70 18.38 1.23
C THR A 266 -1.33 17.50 2.41
N GLY A 267 -0.47 17.98 3.32
CA GLY A 267 -0.02 17.19 4.46
C GLY A 267 -1.16 16.84 5.43
N VAL A 268 -2.06 17.78 5.68
CA VAL A 268 -3.25 17.54 6.52
C VAL A 268 -4.25 16.63 5.81
N ALA A 269 -4.49 16.82 4.51
CA ALA A 269 -5.36 15.94 3.74
C ALA A 269 -4.90 14.48 3.82
N LEU A 270 -3.59 14.25 3.67
CA LEU A 270 -3.00 12.94 3.79
C LEU A 270 -3.05 12.41 5.23
N SER A 271 -2.82 13.27 6.24
CA SER A 271 -2.95 12.87 7.65
C SER A 271 -4.36 12.42 8.01
N VAL A 272 -5.39 13.10 7.48
CA VAL A 272 -6.80 12.68 7.61
C VAL A 272 -7.04 11.34 6.91
N ALA A 273 -6.53 11.16 5.68
CA ALA A 273 -6.67 9.93 4.91
C ALA A 273 -6.04 8.71 5.63
N VAL A 274 -4.78 8.84 6.07
CA VAL A 274 -4.08 7.80 6.84
C VAL A 274 -4.81 7.51 8.14
N SER A 275 -5.23 8.55 8.87
CA SER A 275 -5.93 8.40 10.15
C SER A 275 -7.30 7.74 9.99
N LEU A 276 -8.02 7.98 8.89
CA LEU A 276 -9.30 7.35 8.60
C LEU A 276 -9.14 5.84 8.39
N LEU A 277 -8.16 5.43 7.57
CA LEU A 277 -7.90 4.02 7.30
C LEU A 277 -7.34 3.31 8.53
N GLU A 278 -6.44 3.94 9.29
CA GLU A 278 -5.92 3.43 10.56
C GLU A 278 -7.04 3.20 11.59
N ALA A 279 -8.03 4.09 11.63
CA ALA A 279 -9.18 3.97 12.54
C ALA A 279 -10.22 2.93 12.12
N THR A 280 -10.32 2.61 10.82
CA THR A 280 -11.43 1.80 10.27
C THR A 280 -11.01 0.42 9.77
N PHE A 281 -9.86 0.33 9.09
CA PHE A 281 -9.34 -0.89 8.47
C PHE A 281 -7.82 -1.03 8.64
N PRO A 282 -7.32 -1.16 9.89
CA PRO A 282 -5.90 -1.43 10.12
C PRO A 282 -5.53 -2.84 9.62
N ASN A 283 -4.34 -3.01 9.07
CA ASN A 283 -3.80 -4.28 8.54
C ASN A 283 -4.62 -4.88 7.37
N ALA A 284 -5.26 -4.02 6.58
CA ALA A 284 -6.02 -4.41 5.40
C ALA A 284 -5.46 -3.71 4.15
N GLY A 285 -5.55 -4.36 2.99
CA GLY A 285 -5.08 -3.78 1.72
C GLY A 285 -5.89 -2.55 1.33
N ALA A 286 -5.29 -1.38 1.47
CA ALA A 286 -5.89 -0.09 1.14
C ALA A 286 -4.92 0.77 0.33
N ARG A 287 -5.45 1.56 -0.60
CA ARG A 287 -4.68 2.43 -1.48
C ARG A 287 -5.19 3.86 -1.39
N ILE A 288 -4.36 4.75 -0.86
CA ILE A 288 -4.59 6.19 -0.84
C ILE A 288 -4.07 6.75 -2.17
N LEU A 289 -4.96 7.30 -2.98
CA LEU A 289 -4.65 7.88 -4.28
C LEU A 289 -4.62 9.41 -4.14
N LEU A 290 -3.43 9.98 -3.95
CA LEU A 290 -3.26 11.42 -3.77
C LEU A 290 -3.03 12.12 -5.12
N PHE A 291 -3.93 13.02 -5.50
CA PHE A 291 -3.83 13.84 -6.70
C PHE A 291 -3.50 15.28 -6.32
N ILE A 292 -2.39 15.81 -6.83
CA ILE A 292 -1.92 17.16 -6.52
C ILE A 292 -1.53 17.94 -7.77
N SER A 293 -1.93 19.21 -7.82
CA SER A 293 -1.56 20.16 -8.87
C SER A 293 -0.46 21.17 -8.50
N GLY A 294 0.29 20.93 -7.42
CA GLY A 294 1.24 21.90 -6.88
C GLY A 294 1.69 21.63 -5.44
N SER A 295 2.60 22.48 -4.95
CA SER A 295 3.23 22.32 -3.64
C SER A 295 2.31 22.65 -2.47
N CYS A 296 2.45 21.90 -1.38
CA CYS A 296 1.80 22.20 -0.09
C CYS A 296 2.27 23.56 0.43
N SER A 297 1.35 24.50 0.59
CA SER A 297 1.63 25.89 0.99
C SER A 297 1.02 26.27 2.34
N GLN A 298 0.34 25.32 3.00
CA GLN A 298 -0.25 25.54 4.31
C GLN A 298 -0.20 24.29 5.20
N GLY A 299 0.14 24.51 6.48
CA GLY A 299 0.02 23.51 7.53
C GLY A 299 1.23 22.56 7.63
N PRO A 300 1.10 21.48 8.42
CA PRO A 300 2.08 20.40 8.43
C PRO A 300 2.36 19.87 7.02
N GLY A 301 3.63 19.61 6.71
CA GLY A 301 4.04 19.18 5.37
C GLY A 301 4.19 20.30 4.33
N MET A 302 4.14 21.57 4.75
CA MET A 302 4.37 22.73 3.87
C MET A 302 5.76 22.71 3.25
N VAL A 303 5.84 22.95 1.95
CA VAL A 303 7.05 22.89 1.10
C VAL A 303 7.55 24.28 0.73
N VAL A 304 6.63 25.22 0.55
CA VAL A 304 6.90 26.62 0.18
C VAL A 304 5.87 27.52 0.85
N GLY A 305 6.20 28.81 1.03
CA GLY A 305 5.23 29.81 1.49
C GLY A 305 4.19 30.16 0.41
N GLU A 306 3.22 30.98 0.78
CA GLU A 306 2.16 31.44 -0.13
C GLU A 306 2.64 32.54 -1.11
N GLU A 307 3.73 33.25 -0.84
CA GLU A 307 4.18 34.33 -1.72
C GLU A 307 4.87 33.79 -3.00
N LEU A 308 4.47 34.30 -4.17
CA LEU A 308 5.07 33.90 -5.46
C LEU A 308 6.54 34.37 -5.61
N LYS A 309 6.91 35.45 -4.92
CA LYS A 309 8.28 35.98 -4.92
C LYS A 309 9.27 35.01 -4.28
N ASP A 310 8.78 34.15 -3.39
CA ASP A 310 9.58 33.13 -2.73
C ASP A 310 9.61 31.90 -3.66
N PRO A 311 10.77 31.57 -4.25
CA PRO A 311 10.87 30.44 -5.14
C PRO A 311 10.75 29.13 -4.36
N ILE A 312 10.28 28.09 -5.04
CA ILE A 312 10.35 26.74 -4.49
C ILE A 312 11.82 26.31 -4.47
N ARG A 313 12.26 25.70 -3.36
CA ARG A 313 13.64 25.25 -3.14
C ARG A 313 14.22 24.50 -4.34
N SER A 314 15.50 24.75 -4.63
CA SER A 314 16.33 24.05 -5.61
C SER A 314 17.32 23.08 -4.93
N HIS A 315 18.04 22.28 -5.71
CA HIS A 315 19.16 21.49 -5.18
C HIS A 315 20.24 22.35 -4.52
N SER A 316 20.57 23.51 -5.10
CA SER A 316 21.55 24.42 -4.50
C SER A 316 21.07 24.99 -3.15
N ASP A 317 19.76 25.17 -2.96
CA ASP A 317 19.22 25.62 -1.68
C ASP A 317 19.30 24.51 -0.62
N LEU A 318 19.04 23.25 -1.02
CA LEU A 318 19.19 22.10 -0.14
C LEU A 318 20.65 21.91 0.30
N ASP A 319 21.60 22.01 -0.64
CA ASP A 319 23.03 21.84 -0.36
C ASP A 319 23.58 22.94 0.56
N ARG A 320 23.05 24.17 0.43
CA ARG A 320 23.44 25.33 1.25
C ARG A 320 22.61 25.50 2.53
N ASP A 321 21.73 24.55 2.82
CA ASP A 321 20.78 24.59 3.95
C ASP A 321 19.89 25.85 3.98
N ASN A 322 19.54 26.38 2.80
CA ASN A 322 18.68 27.54 2.60
C ASN A 322 17.19 27.16 2.33
N ALA A 323 16.84 25.88 2.53
CA ALA A 323 15.49 25.36 2.34
C ALA A 323 14.71 25.28 3.67
N ASN A 324 14.10 26.40 4.05
CA ASN A 324 13.48 26.60 5.37
C ASN A 324 12.40 25.56 5.76
N TYR A 325 11.71 24.99 4.77
CA TYR A 325 10.57 24.10 5.00
C TYR A 325 10.90 22.61 4.85
N SER A 326 11.87 22.26 4.00
CA SER A 326 12.09 20.90 3.52
C SER A 326 12.37 19.88 4.64
N LYS A 327 13.18 20.21 5.65
CA LYS A 327 13.47 19.27 6.76
C LYS A 327 12.22 18.95 7.58
N LYS A 328 11.39 19.96 7.90
CA LYS A 328 10.15 19.77 8.67
C LYS A 328 9.11 19.00 7.85
N ALA A 329 9.00 19.29 6.56
CA ALA A 329 8.10 18.60 5.66
C ALA A 329 8.49 17.14 5.44
N CYS A 330 9.77 16.84 5.19
CA CYS A 330 10.29 15.47 5.10
C CYS A 330 9.91 14.66 6.34
N LYS A 331 10.14 15.20 7.54
CA LYS A 331 9.79 14.53 8.80
C LYS A 331 8.30 14.24 8.93
N HIS A 332 7.44 15.15 8.46
CA HIS A 332 6.00 14.97 8.51
C HIS A 332 5.55 13.83 7.57
N TYR A 333 5.96 13.86 6.30
CA TYR A 333 5.59 12.82 5.34
C TYR A 333 6.24 11.47 5.64
N GLU A 334 7.45 11.44 6.18
CA GLU A 334 8.10 10.21 6.65
C GLU A 334 7.31 9.57 7.81
N ALA A 335 6.80 10.38 8.74
CA ALA A 335 5.96 9.89 9.83
C ALA A 335 4.61 9.33 9.32
N LEU A 336 3.99 9.99 8.32
CA LEU A 336 2.78 9.48 7.67
C LEU A 336 3.05 8.19 6.89
N ALA A 337 4.16 8.13 6.14
CA ALA A 337 4.58 6.95 5.39
C ALA A 337 4.77 5.74 6.32
N LYS A 338 5.44 5.94 7.46
CA LYS A 338 5.63 4.89 8.45
C LYS A 338 4.30 4.39 9.01
N ARG A 339 3.38 5.30 9.37
CA ARG A 339 2.04 4.93 9.86
C ARG A 339 1.24 4.14 8.83
N ALA A 340 1.29 4.55 7.55
CA ALA A 340 0.62 3.82 6.47
C ALA A 340 1.22 2.42 6.27
N ALA A 341 2.56 2.33 6.19
CA ALA A 341 3.27 1.06 6.04
C ALA A 341 3.02 0.09 7.21
N ASP A 342 3.08 0.57 8.45
CA ASP A 342 2.81 -0.23 9.65
C ASP A 342 1.38 -0.80 9.68
N ASN A 343 0.43 -0.12 9.01
CA ASN A 343 -0.96 -0.58 8.87
C ASN A 343 -1.25 -1.33 7.57
N GLY A 344 -0.26 -1.56 6.71
CA GLY A 344 -0.44 -2.25 5.43
C GLY A 344 -1.19 -1.44 4.36
N HIS A 345 -1.10 -0.11 4.41
CA HIS A 345 -1.72 0.80 3.45
C HIS A 345 -0.67 1.36 2.47
N CYS A 346 -1.05 1.49 1.21
CA CYS A 346 -0.23 2.07 0.14
C CYS A 346 -0.63 3.53 -0.13
N VAL A 347 0.35 4.37 -0.48
CA VAL A 347 0.12 5.79 -0.81
C VAL A 347 0.74 6.12 -2.17
N ASP A 348 -0.12 6.30 -3.17
CA ASP A 348 0.27 6.76 -4.49
C ASP A 348 0.21 8.29 -4.56
N VAL A 349 1.15 8.91 -5.28
CA VAL A 349 1.17 10.36 -5.50
C VAL A 349 1.16 10.66 -7.00
N TYR A 350 0.03 11.16 -7.49
CA TYR A 350 -0.16 11.65 -8.85
C TYR A 350 0.00 13.17 -8.84
N ALA A 351 1.13 13.65 -9.34
CA ALA A 351 1.47 15.07 -9.31
C ALA A 351 1.58 15.67 -10.70
N CYS A 352 0.68 16.60 -11.04
CA CYS A 352 0.61 17.26 -12.34
C CYS A 352 0.60 18.78 -12.15
N ALA A 353 1.77 19.40 -12.26
CA ALA A 353 1.96 20.83 -12.04
C ALA A 353 3.04 21.37 -12.98
N LEU A 354 2.96 22.66 -13.33
CA LEU A 354 4.02 23.32 -14.12
C LEU A 354 5.30 23.57 -13.31
N ASP A 355 5.17 23.75 -11.99
CA ASP A 355 6.27 23.94 -11.05
C ASP A 355 6.38 22.73 -10.11
N GLN A 356 7.40 22.69 -9.25
CA GLN A 356 7.67 21.57 -8.36
C GLN A 356 6.52 21.35 -7.37
N PRO A 357 5.97 20.12 -7.24
CA PRO A 357 4.85 19.83 -6.34
C PRO A 357 5.29 19.33 -4.94
N GLY A 358 6.60 19.23 -4.68
CA GLY A 358 7.11 18.77 -3.38
C GLY A 358 7.40 17.27 -3.28
N LEU A 359 7.63 16.57 -4.41
CA LEU A 359 7.91 15.13 -4.40
C LEU A 359 9.15 14.75 -3.59
N TYR A 360 10.15 15.64 -3.50
CA TYR A 360 11.31 15.40 -2.65
C TYR A 360 10.88 15.15 -1.20
N GLU A 361 10.05 16.02 -0.63
CA GLU A 361 9.54 15.88 0.74
C GLU A 361 8.60 14.68 0.91
N MET A 362 7.83 14.35 -0.13
CA MET A 362 6.82 13.27 -0.14
C MET A 362 7.37 11.89 -0.53
N ARG A 363 8.63 11.77 -0.95
CA ARG A 363 9.23 10.53 -1.49
C ARG A 363 9.06 9.30 -0.60
N PHE A 364 8.97 9.48 0.71
CA PHE A 364 8.82 8.39 1.68
C PHE A 364 7.48 7.65 1.53
N LEU A 365 6.44 8.34 1.06
CA LEU A 365 5.08 7.79 0.97
C LEU A 365 5.05 6.56 0.07
N SER A 366 5.45 6.69 -1.20
CA SER A 366 5.55 5.55 -2.12
C SER A 366 6.72 4.64 -1.74
N ASN A 367 7.92 5.19 -1.47
CA ASN A 367 9.10 4.35 -1.20
C ASN A 367 8.94 3.36 -0.04
N ASN A 368 8.16 3.71 0.99
CA ASN A 368 7.95 2.84 2.14
C ASN A 368 6.72 1.94 2.02
N THR A 369 5.79 2.26 1.12
CA THR A 369 4.49 1.57 1.04
C THR A 369 4.29 0.74 -0.23
N GLY A 370 5.22 0.83 -1.18
CA GLY A 370 5.16 0.17 -2.48
C GLY A 370 4.55 1.06 -3.55
#